data_AF-A0A1J4MWI0-F1
#
_entry.id   AF-A0A1J4MWI0-F1
#
_cell.length_a   1.000
_cell.length_b   1.000
_cell.length_c   1.000
_cell.angle_alpha   90.00
_cell.angle_beta   90.00
_cell.angle_gamma   90.00
#
_symmetry.space_group_name_H-M   'P 1'
#
loop_
_entity.id
_entity.type
_entity.pdbx_description
1 polymer ?
#
loop_
_entity_poly.entity_id
_entity_poly.type
_entity_poly.pdbx_seq_one_letter_code
_entity_poly.pdbx_strand_id
1 'polypeptide(L)' 'MTAPQDPKAEQKPLLKVIDQNATPEDVAAIVAVFAAMGSAGEAPKKKQRSLWATPQLRTPLHPGPNAWRASGLPR' A
#
# COMPACT_ATOMS: atom_id res chain seq x y z
N MET A 1 -52.24 3.12 0.79
CA MET A 1 -51.03 3.83 1.26
C MET A 1 -49.91 3.50 0.28
N THR A 2 -49.71 4.39 -0.70
CA THR A 2 -48.75 4.20 -1.80
C THR A 2 -47.32 4.21 -1.29
N ALA A 3 -46.54 3.22 -1.73
CA ALA A 3 -45.09 3.07 -1.56
C ALA A 3 -44.35 3.67 -2.79
N PRO A 4 -43.03 3.50 -3.00
CA PRO A 4 -41.83 3.68 -2.16
C PRO A 4 -40.73 4.51 -2.90
N GLN A 5 -39.80 5.21 -2.23
CA GLN A 5 -38.51 5.66 -2.79
C GLN A 5 -37.45 5.71 -1.66
N ASP A 6 -36.17 5.40 -1.84
CA ASP A 6 -35.27 5.71 -2.97
C ASP A 6 -34.33 4.55 -3.37
N PRO A 7 -34.35 4.08 -4.64
CA PRO A 7 -33.26 3.28 -5.15
C PRO A 7 -32.15 4.23 -5.63
N LYS A 8 -31.02 4.27 -4.91
CA LYS A 8 -29.74 4.82 -5.39
C LYS A 8 -29.85 6.27 -5.89
N ALA A 9 -29.75 7.23 -4.96
CA ALA A 9 -29.44 8.62 -5.29
C ALA A 9 -28.42 8.67 -6.43
N GLU A 10 -28.82 9.23 -7.56
CA GLU A 10 -28.09 9.24 -8.83
C GLU A 10 -26.71 9.88 -8.64
N GLN A 11 -25.68 9.06 -8.42
CA GLN A 11 -24.31 9.54 -8.31
C GLN A 11 -23.87 10.03 -9.69
N LYS A 12 -23.90 11.34 -9.89
CA LYS A 12 -23.40 11.99 -11.10
C LYS A 12 -21.92 11.64 -11.27
N PRO A 13 -21.49 11.16 -12.46
CA PRO A 13 -20.12 10.76 -12.66
C PRO A 13 -19.17 11.95 -12.54
N LEU A 14 -18.04 11.74 -11.88
CA LEU A 14 -16.99 12.76 -11.68
C LEU A 14 -16.31 13.15 -13.00
N LEU A 15 -16.26 12.22 -13.96
CA LEU A 15 -15.71 12.43 -15.29
C LEU A 15 -16.76 12.06 -16.33
N LYS A 16 -16.93 12.90 -17.35
CA LYS A 16 -17.81 12.64 -18.49
C LYS A 16 -16.99 12.65 -19.78
N VAL A 17 -17.10 11.58 -20.56
CA VAL A 17 -16.54 11.50 -21.91
C VAL A 17 -17.48 12.25 -22.85
N ILE A 18 -16.95 13.28 -23.53
CA ILE A 18 -17.73 14.13 -24.45
C ILE A 18 -17.54 13.68 -25.89
N ASP A 19 -16.33 13.21 -26.24
CA ASP A 19 -15.97 12.69 -27.55
C ASP A 19 -15.47 11.25 -27.44
N GLN A 20 -15.95 10.38 -28.33
CA GLN A 20 -15.56 8.97 -28.39
C GLN A 20 -14.41 8.70 -29.36
N ASN A 21 -14.03 9.68 -30.19
CA ASN A 21 -12.99 9.54 -31.22
C ASN A 21 -11.67 10.25 -30.84
N ALA A 22 -11.32 10.24 -29.55
CA ALA A 22 -10.04 10.78 -29.09
C ALA A 22 -8.88 9.96 -29.67
N THR A 23 -7.83 10.64 -30.13
CA THR A 23 -6.63 9.96 -30.63
C THR A 23 -5.86 9.31 -29.46
N PRO A 24 -5.03 8.28 -29.71
CA PRO A 24 -4.17 7.70 -28.69
C PRO A 24 -3.29 8.74 -27.98
N GLU A 25 -2.82 9.75 -28.71
CA GLU A 25 -2.01 10.86 -28.21
C GLU A 25 -2.79 11.73 -27.22
N ASP A 26 -4.06 12.04 -27.52
CA ASP A 26 -4.92 12.83 -26.63
C ASP A 26 -5.16 12.10 -25.30
N VAL A 27 -5.42 10.79 -25.36
CA VAL A 27 -5.58 9.96 -24.16
C VAL A 27 -4.30 9.92 -23.34
N ALA A 28 -3.15 9.77 -24.00
CA ALA A 28 -1.85 9.78 -23.33
C ALA A 28 -1.56 11.11 -22.63
N ALA A 29 -1.91 12.24 -23.26
CA ALA A 29 -1.75 13.57 -22.67
C ALA A 29 -2.58 13.73 -21.38
N ILE A 30 -3.85 13.31 -21.41
CA ILE A 30 -4.74 13.36 -20.25
C ILE A 30 -4.20 12.48 -19.11
N VAL A 31 -3.78 11.24 -19.41
CA VAL A 31 -3.20 10.32 -18.43
C VAL A 31 -1.92 10.89 -17.80
N ALA A 32 -1.03 11.49 -18.62
CA ALA A 32 0.20 12.10 -18.13
C ALA A 32 -0.07 13.23 -17.13
N VAL A 33 -1.05 14.08 -17.40
CA VAL A 33 -1.46 15.16 -16.48
C VAL A 33 -1.98 14.58 -15.16
N PHE A 34 -2.87 13.58 -15.20
CA PHE A 34 -3.36 12.94 -13.97
C PHE A 34 -2.26 12.24 -13.17
N ALA A 35 -1.34 11.55 -13.84
CA ALA A 35 -0.20 10.91 -13.19
C ALA A 35 0.72 11.94 -12.52
N ALA A 36 0.97 13.09 -13.17
CA ALA A 36 1.77 14.17 -12.63
C ALA A 36 1.10 14.79 -11.38
N MET A 37 -0.22 14.97 -11.39
CA MET A 37 -0.96 15.48 -10.23
C MET A 37 -0.89 14.51 -9.02
N GLY A 38 -0.90 13.20 -9.25
CA GLY A 38 -0.79 12.20 -8.17
C GLY A 38 0.63 12.01 -7.62
N SER A 39 1.66 12.40 -8.36
CA SER A 39 3.07 12.17 -8.01
C SER A 39 3.67 13.27 -7.12
N ALA A 40 3.06 14.45 -7.07
CA ALA A 40 3.65 15.63 -6.41
C ALA A 40 3.76 15.55 -4.88
N GLY A 41 3.21 14.53 -4.21
CA GLY A 41 3.05 14.50 -2.75
C GLY A 41 3.72 13.36 -1.99
N GLU A 42 4.11 12.26 -2.64
CA GLU A 42 4.65 11.11 -1.90
C GLU A 42 6.15 11.29 -1.67
N ALA A 43 6.52 11.86 -0.51
CA ALA A 43 7.89 11.85 -0.06
C ALA A 43 8.41 10.40 -0.08
N PRO A 44 9.65 10.14 -0.56
CA PRO A 44 10.16 8.78 -0.63
C PRO A 44 10.13 8.16 0.76
N LYS A 45 9.32 7.10 0.93
CA LYS A 45 9.26 6.35 2.19
C LYS A 45 10.68 5.93 2.56
N LYS A 46 11.07 6.22 3.80
CA LYS A 46 12.33 5.74 4.36
C LYS A 46 12.37 4.22 4.17
N LYS A 47 13.32 3.73 3.38
CA LYS A 47 13.53 2.30 3.19
C LYS A 47 13.77 1.69 4.56
N GLN A 48 13.03 0.63 4.89
CA GLN A 48 13.32 -0.13 6.10
C GLN A 48 14.75 -0.66 6.02
N ARG A 49 15.48 -0.58 7.14
CA ARG A 49 16.82 -1.17 7.22
C ARG A 49 16.70 -2.67 6.93
N SER A 50 17.55 -3.16 6.04
CA SER A 50 17.62 -4.59 5.74
C SER A 50 18.08 -5.33 6.99
N LEU A 51 17.23 -6.22 7.51
CA LEU A 51 17.61 -7.10 8.61
C LEU A 51 18.75 -8.06 8.23
N TRP A 52 18.93 -8.32 6.93
CA TRP A 52 20.07 -9.09 6.40
C TRP A 52 21.39 -8.31 6.45
N ALA A 53 21.33 -6.97 6.41
CA ALA A 53 22.51 -6.11 6.52
C ALA A 53 22.92 -5.82 7.98
N THR A 54 22.07 -6.19 8.95
CA THR A 54 22.33 -6.06 10.39
C THR A 54 22.27 -7.45 11.04
N PRO A 55 23.35 -8.24 10.99
CA PRO A 55 23.35 -9.58 11.57
C PRO A 55 23.13 -9.48 13.09
N GLN A 56 21.98 -9.98 13.56
CA GLN A 56 21.75 -10.20 14.99
C GLN A 56 22.39 -11.52 15.37
N LEU A 57 23.55 -11.45 16.03
CA LEU A 57 24.24 -12.64 16.54
C LEU A 57 23.45 -13.22 17.71
N ARG A 58 23.28 -14.54 17.71
CA ARG A 58 22.76 -15.27 18.87
C ARG A 58 23.71 -15.10 20.06
N THR A 59 23.16 -14.98 21.26
CA THR A 59 23.95 -15.08 22.49
C THR A 59 24.53 -16.50 22.62
N PRO A 60 25.81 -16.65 23.03
CA PRO A 60 26.40 -17.96 23.29
C PRO A 60 25.60 -18.76 24.31
N LEU A 61 25.43 -20.07 24.06
CA LEU A 61 24.81 -20.98 25.01
C LEU A 61 25.89 -21.58 25.92
N HIS A 62 25.72 -21.47 27.23
CA HIS A 62 26.66 -22.05 28.19
C HIS A 62 26.20 -23.46 28.60
N PRO A 63 27.09 -24.48 28.53
CA PRO A 63 26.77 -25.82 29.00
C PRO A 63 26.69 -25.84 30.54
N GLY A 64 25.78 -26.64 31.09
CA GLY A 64 25.64 -26.81 32.53
C GLY A 64 24.44 -27.67 32.91
N PRO A 65 24.33 -28.07 34.19
CA PRO A 65 23.14 -28.74 34.71
C PRO A 65 21.90 -27.92 34.39
N ASN A 66 20.85 -28.56 33.87
CA ASN A 66 19.59 -27.94 33.45
C ASN A 66 19.67 -26.94 32.28
N ALA A 67 20.82 -26.74 31.62
CA ALA A 67 20.95 -25.80 30.50
C ALA A 67 19.99 -26.10 29.32
N TRP A 68 19.69 -27.38 29.08
CA TRP A 68 18.70 -27.81 28.08
C TRP A 68 17.26 -27.42 28.45
N ARG A 69 16.90 -27.42 29.74
CA ARG A 69 15.57 -26.95 30.17
C ARG A 69 15.49 -25.42 30.09
N ALA A 70 16.57 -24.74 30.44
CA ALA A 70 16.67 -23.28 30.40
C ALA A 70 16.66 -22.71 28.98
N SER A 71 17.05 -23.48 27.94
CA SER A 71 17.07 -22.99 26.56
C SER A 71 15.67 -22.74 25.97
N GLY A 72 14.62 -23.31 26.54
CA GLY A 72 13.23 -23.15 26.08
C GLY A 72 12.38 -22.17 26.88
N LEU A 73 12.93 -21.55 27.93
CA LEU A 73 12.20 -20.63 28.81
C LEU A 73 12.51 -19.16 28.44
N PRO A 74 11.54 -18.24 28.59
CA PRO A 74 11.80 -16.81 28.46
C PRO A 74 12.85 -16.36 29.48
N ARG A 75 13.74 -15.45 29.07
CA ARG A 75 14.71 -14.80 29.96
C ARG A 75 14.14 -13.50 30.50
#